data_AF-A0A2N9L6W1-F1
#
_entry.id   AF-A0A2N9L6W1-F1
#
_cell.length_a   1.000
_cell.length_b   1.000
_cell.length_c   1.000
_cell.angle_alpha   90.00
_cell.angle_beta   90.00
_cell.angle_gamma   90.00
#
_symmetry.space_group_name_H-M   'P 1'
#
loop_
_entity.id
_entity.type
_entity.pdbx_description
1 polymer ?
#
loop_
_entity_poly.entity_id
_entity_poly.type
_entity_poly.pdbx_seq_one_letter_code
_entity_poly.pdbx_strand_id
1 'polypeptide(L)'
;MTFKWLALPALVMATCLVSSSPSRAYAAAPQASGYDHDQGGWDAPPAEFRDVQRRGFHDGIEAARRDFDHHRRADADDHEEYRHPHVDHAVRDDYREGFRRGYDVAMHHLMGRPGL
;
A
#
# COMPACT_ATOMS: atom_id res chain seq x y z
N MET A 1 28.88 -38.01 48.59
CA MET A 1 28.64 -36.93 49.56
C MET A 1 29.60 -35.78 49.28
N THR A 2 29.10 -34.66 48.75
CA THR A 2 29.70 -33.31 48.80
C THR A 2 28.54 -32.31 48.73
N PHE A 3 28.66 -31.21 49.46
CA PHE A 3 27.55 -30.44 50.06
C PHE A 3 27.68 -28.94 49.69
N LYS A 4 26.55 -28.21 49.76
CA LYS A 4 26.37 -26.72 49.87
C LYS A 4 26.40 -25.95 48.54
N TRP A 5 25.63 -24.89 48.30
CA TRP A 5 24.49 -24.19 48.93
C TRP A 5 24.09 -23.07 47.95
N LEU A 6 22.82 -22.62 47.99
CA LEU A 6 22.30 -21.24 47.81
C LEU A 6 22.89 -20.35 46.69
N ALA A 7 22.20 -19.48 45.98
CA ALA A 7 20.81 -19.08 45.77
C ALA A 7 20.95 -17.94 44.75
N LEU A 8 20.05 -17.80 43.79
CA LEU A 8 19.75 -16.51 43.15
C LEU A 8 18.42 -16.66 42.41
N PRO A 9 17.30 -16.22 43.02
CA PRO A 9 16.04 -16.09 42.32
C PRO A 9 16.08 -14.77 41.54
N ALA A 10 16.19 -14.83 40.22
CA ALA A 10 15.92 -13.67 39.38
C ALA A 10 14.39 -13.53 39.24
N LEU A 11 13.80 -12.91 40.27
CA LEU A 11 12.53 -12.20 40.24
C LEU A 11 12.64 -11.02 39.24
N VAL A 12 11.49 -10.49 38.81
CA VAL A 12 11.26 -9.17 38.15
C VAL A 12 11.22 -9.29 36.61
N MET A 13 10.17 -8.93 35.87
CA MET A 13 8.89 -8.28 36.20
C MET A 13 7.89 -8.57 35.08
N ALA A 14 6.64 -8.81 35.46
CA ALA A 14 5.51 -8.60 34.56
C ALA A 14 5.22 -7.10 34.50
N THR A 15 5.27 -6.52 33.30
CA THR A 15 4.54 -5.28 32.98
C THR A 15 3.90 -5.44 31.60
N CYS A 16 2.67 -5.92 31.61
CA CYS A 16 1.69 -5.55 30.59
C CYS A 16 1.49 -4.04 30.67
N LEU A 17 1.74 -3.29 29.60
CA LEU A 17 1.02 -2.04 29.34
C LEU A 17 1.13 -1.67 27.85
N VAL A 18 0.01 -1.90 27.18
CA VAL A 18 -0.60 -1.04 26.16
C VAL A 18 0.22 -0.81 24.90
N SER A 19 -0.19 -1.56 23.88
CA SER A 19 -0.12 -1.25 22.46
C SER A 19 -0.54 0.20 22.20
N SER A 20 0.41 1.12 22.23
CA SER A 20 0.22 2.46 21.69
C SER A 20 0.38 2.38 20.17
N SER A 21 -0.68 1.92 19.50
CA SER A 21 -0.90 2.28 18.11
C SER A 21 -1.09 3.80 18.10
N PRO A 22 -0.31 4.59 17.35
CA PRO A 22 -0.70 5.98 17.13
C PRO A 22 -2.03 5.95 16.37
N SER A 23 -3.08 6.31 17.09
CA SER A 23 -4.37 6.67 16.54
C SER A 23 -4.13 7.56 15.32
N ARG A 24 -4.68 7.16 14.17
CA ARG A 24 -4.81 7.99 12.97
C ARG A 24 -5.38 9.35 13.37
N ALA A 25 -4.49 10.33 13.56
CA ALA A 25 -4.84 11.70 13.31
C ALA A 25 -5.05 11.79 11.79
N TYR A 26 -6.21 12.30 11.38
CA TYR A 26 -6.49 12.67 10.01
C TYR A 26 -5.55 13.82 9.62
N ALA A 27 -4.32 13.50 9.24
CA ALA A 27 -3.35 14.39 8.64
C ALA A 27 -2.34 13.51 7.90
N ALA A 28 -2.41 13.54 6.57
CA ALA A 28 -1.42 13.08 5.60
C ALA A 28 -0.66 11.77 5.93
N ALA A 29 -1.01 10.69 5.23
CA ALA A 29 -0.11 9.53 5.14
C ALA A 29 1.30 10.01 4.72
N PRO A 30 2.39 9.58 5.39
CA PRO A 30 3.74 9.84 4.93
C PRO A 30 3.98 8.92 3.73
N GLN A 31 3.76 9.48 2.54
CA GLN A 31 3.91 8.74 1.29
C GLN A 31 5.39 8.71 0.93
N ALA A 32 5.80 7.55 0.46
CA ALA A 32 7.15 7.06 0.32
C ALA A 32 8.19 8.08 -0.17
N SER A 33 9.37 7.99 0.42
CA SER A 33 10.60 8.62 -0.06
C SER A 33 10.82 8.34 -1.56
N GLY A 34 10.97 9.41 -2.36
CA GLY A 34 11.51 9.34 -3.73
C GLY A 34 10.54 9.68 -4.87
N TYR A 35 9.77 10.76 -4.77
CA TYR A 35 9.09 11.32 -5.94
C TYR A 35 9.95 12.43 -6.54
N ASP A 36 10.57 12.11 -7.68
CA ASP A 36 11.24 13.05 -8.57
C ASP A 36 10.27 14.21 -8.87
N HIS A 37 10.69 15.41 -8.49
CA HIS A 37 9.85 16.58 -8.32
C HIS A 37 9.88 17.46 -9.59
N ASP A 38 9.64 16.86 -10.76
CA ASP A 38 9.60 17.61 -12.02
C ASP A 38 8.39 17.14 -12.84
N GLN A 39 7.35 17.97 -12.91
CA GLN A 39 6.25 17.88 -13.87
C GLN A 39 5.52 16.53 -13.97
N GLY A 40 4.57 16.26 -13.07
CA GLY A 40 3.50 15.26 -13.25
C GLY A 40 3.97 13.95 -13.91
N GLY A 41 4.68 13.11 -13.15
CA GLY A 41 5.21 11.84 -13.62
C GLY A 41 4.13 10.91 -14.21
N TRP A 42 4.56 9.79 -14.80
CA TRP A 42 3.65 8.77 -15.35
C TRP A 42 2.64 8.25 -14.30
N ASP A 43 2.93 8.43 -13.02
CA ASP A 43 2.12 8.08 -11.86
C ASP A 43 1.14 9.19 -11.42
N ALA A 44 1.05 10.29 -12.18
CA ALA A 44 0.07 11.34 -11.97
C ALA A 44 -1.29 10.99 -12.64
N PRO A 45 -2.42 11.11 -11.92
CA PRO A 45 -3.74 10.85 -12.50
C PRO A 45 -4.12 11.95 -13.51
N PRO A 46 -4.84 11.61 -14.59
CA PRO A 46 -5.34 12.57 -15.57
C PRO A 46 -6.08 13.76 -14.93
N ALA A 47 -5.96 14.94 -15.54
CA ALA A 47 -6.50 16.18 -14.98
C ALA A 47 -8.05 16.18 -14.95
N GLU A 48 -8.68 15.42 -15.83
CA GLU A 48 -10.11 15.19 -15.92
C GLU A 48 -10.67 14.27 -14.83
N PHE A 49 -9.82 13.53 -14.11
CA PHE A 49 -10.28 12.59 -13.10
C PHE A 49 -10.88 13.31 -11.89
N ARG A 50 -12.02 12.80 -11.44
CA ARG A 50 -12.65 13.15 -10.16
C ARG A 50 -11.86 12.55 -9.01
N ASP A 51 -12.12 13.02 -7.79
CA ASP A 51 -11.38 12.58 -6.59
C ASP A 51 -11.37 11.05 -6.42
N VAL A 52 -12.51 10.39 -6.66
CA VAL A 52 -12.63 8.93 -6.56
C VAL A 52 -11.84 8.19 -7.66
N GLN A 53 -11.82 8.73 -8.89
CA GLN A 53 -11.02 8.21 -10.00
C GLN A 53 -9.53 8.38 -9.72
N ARG A 54 -9.11 9.52 -9.19
CA ARG A 54 -7.71 9.77 -8.77
C ARG A 54 -7.28 8.76 -7.71
N ARG A 55 -8.15 8.49 -6.74
CA ARG A 55 -7.91 7.47 -5.72
C ARG A 55 -7.75 6.09 -6.34
N GLY A 56 -8.69 5.68 -7.19
CA GLY A 56 -8.60 4.43 -7.94
C GLY A 56 -7.29 4.33 -8.72
N PHE A 57 -6.92 5.39 -9.44
CA PHE A 57 -5.68 5.45 -10.23
C PHE A 57 -4.43 5.18 -9.40
N HIS A 58 -4.29 5.82 -8.25
CA HIS A 58 -3.18 5.57 -7.34
C HIS A 58 -3.18 4.11 -6.82
N ASP A 59 -4.34 3.61 -6.41
CA ASP A 59 -4.47 2.23 -5.91
C ASP A 59 -4.14 1.20 -7.00
N GLY A 60 -4.49 1.48 -8.25
CA GLY A 60 -4.16 0.67 -9.43
C GLY A 60 -2.67 0.64 -9.73
N ILE A 61 -1.96 1.78 -9.63
CA ILE A 61 -0.50 1.84 -9.77
C ILE A 61 0.18 0.97 -8.71
N GLU A 62 -0.25 1.10 -7.45
CA GLU A 62 0.32 0.32 -6.35
C GLU A 62 0.05 -1.18 -6.52
N ALA A 63 -1.13 -1.56 -7.01
CA ALA A 63 -1.46 -2.94 -7.34
C ALA A 63 -0.53 -3.50 -8.44
N ALA A 64 -0.31 -2.74 -9.51
CA ALA A 64 0.58 -3.14 -10.58
C ALA A 64 2.04 -3.28 -10.13
N ARG A 65 2.54 -2.35 -9.30
CA ARG A 65 3.89 -2.43 -8.71
C ARG A 65 4.07 -3.70 -7.89
N ARG A 66 3.09 -4.04 -7.04
CA ARG A 66 3.11 -5.27 -6.24
C ARG A 66 3.09 -6.53 -7.10
N ASP A 67 2.29 -6.55 -8.17
CA ASP A 67 2.22 -7.70 -9.06
C ASP A 67 3.51 -7.87 -9.87
N PHE A 68 4.10 -6.76 -10.33
CA PHE A 68 5.39 -6.77 -11.01
C PHE A 68 6.51 -7.29 -10.10
N ASP A 69 6.60 -6.80 -8.86
CA ASP A 69 7.58 -7.25 -7.87
C ASP A 69 7.44 -8.75 -7.54
N HIS A 70 6.20 -9.20 -7.31
CA HIS A 70 5.91 -10.60 -7.03
C HIS A 70 5.88 -11.49 -8.29
N HIS A 71 6.23 -10.95 -9.47
CA HIS A 71 6.21 -11.66 -10.75
C HIS A 71 4.85 -12.34 -11.04
N ARG A 72 3.76 -11.75 -10.56
CA ARG A 72 2.41 -12.27 -10.78
C ARG A 72 1.87 -11.76 -12.11
N ARG A 73 1.26 -12.65 -12.86
CA ARG A 73 0.38 -12.32 -14.00
C ARG A 73 -1.04 -12.17 -13.48
N ALA A 74 -1.30 -11.12 -12.73
CA ALA A 74 -2.64 -10.73 -12.32
C ALA A 74 -3.12 -9.61 -13.25
N ASP A 75 -4.43 -9.50 -13.42
CA ASP A 75 -5.06 -8.35 -14.09
C ASP A 75 -5.62 -7.38 -13.03
N ALA A 76 -5.97 -6.15 -13.44
CA ALA A 76 -6.61 -5.18 -12.55
C ALA A 76 -7.85 -5.77 -11.85
N ASP A 77 -8.63 -6.55 -12.59
CA ASP A 77 -9.85 -7.23 -12.14
C ASP A 77 -9.61 -8.35 -11.12
N ASP A 78 -8.36 -8.79 -10.92
CA ASP A 78 -8.02 -9.81 -9.92
C ASP A 78 -7.90 -9.29 -8.50
N HIS A 79 -7.77 -7.97 -8.34
CA HIS A 79 -7.59 -7.34 -7.04
C HIS A 79 -8.91 -7.24 -6.29
N GLU A 80 -8.92 -7.61 -5.02
CA GLU A 80 -10.10 -7.46 -4.15
C GLU A 80 -10.54 -5.99 -4.08
N GLU A 81 -9.60 -5.04 -4.07
CA GLU A 81 -9.89 -3.61 -4.12
C GLU A 81 -10.63 -3.21 -5.40
N TYR A 82 -10.37 -3.87 -6.53
CA TYR A 82 -11.12 -3.63 -7.78
C TYR A 82 -12.52 -4.27 -7.73
N ARG A 83 -12.61 -5.50 -7.23
CA ARG A 83 -13.87 -6.26 -7.17
C ARG A 83 -14.83 -5.68 -6.13
N HIS A 84 -14.31 -5.34 -4.95
CA HIS A 84 -15.03 -4.81 -3.79
C HIS A 84 -14.35 -3.56 -3.24
N PRO A 85 -14.33 -2.45 -4.00
CA PRO A 85 -13.73 -1.22 -3.50
C PRO A 85 -14.53 -0.70 -2.32
N HIS A 86 -13.82 -0.23 -1.30
CA HIS A 86 -14.41 0.34 -0.10
C HIS A 86 -14.81 1.81 -0.33
N VAL A 87 -15.59 2.02 -1.38
CA VAL A 87 -16.19 3.30 -1.81
C VAL A 87 -17.70 3.13 -1.92
N ASP A 88 -18.42 4.25 -1.93
CA ASP A 88 -19.87 4.23 -2.13
C ASP A 88 -20.23 3.59 -3.48
N HIS A 89 -21.34 2.85 -3.51
CA HIS A 89 -21.74 2.12 -4.71
C HIS A 89 -21.97 3.04 -5.91
N ALA A 90 -22.40 4.28 -5.69
CA ALA A 90 -22.65 5.26 -6.75
C ALA A 90 -21.36 5.71 -7.46
N VAL A 91 -20.20 5.62 -6.81
CA VAL A 91 -18.90 6.07 -7.34
C VAL A 91 -17.94 4.91 -7.62
N ARG A 92 -18.43 3.68 -7.48
CA ARG A 92 -17.65 2.46 -7.65
C ARG A 92 -17.12 2.29 -9.07
N ASP A 93 -17.92 2.63 -10.07
CA ASP A 93 -17.49 2.52 -11.47
C ASP A 93 -16.43 3.56 -11.82
N ASP A 94 -16.59 4.81 -11.37
CA ASP A 94 -15.59 5.87 -11.45
C ASP A 94 -14.27 5.42 -10.76
N TYR A 95 -14.35 4.82 -9.57
CA TYR A 95 -13.18 4.26 -8.89
C TYR A 95 -12.47 3.18 -9.73
N ARG A 96 -13.23 2.22 -10.24
CA ARG A 96 -12.71 1.09 -11.04
C ARG A 96 -12.08 1.55 -12.35
N GLU A 97 -12.65 2.57 -12.98
CA GLU A 97 -12.09 3.18 -14.18
C GLU A 97 -10.70 3.77 -13.88
N GLY A 98 -10.61 4.55 -12.81
CA GLY A 98 -9.34 5.07 -12.31
C GLY A 98 -8.34 3.95 -12.05
N PHE A 99 -8.74 2.93 -11.31
CA PHE A 99 -7.92 1.78 -10.96
C PHE A 99 -7.36 1.05 -12.18
N ARG A 100 -8.22 0.71 -13.13
CA ARG A 100 -7.79 0.04 -14.36
C ARG A 100 -6.79 0.89 -15.13
N ARG A 101 -7.03 2.21 -15.22
CA ARG A 101 -6.12 3.12 -15.92
C ARG A 101 -4.75 3.22 -15.24
N GLY A 102 -4.73 3.35 -13.91
CA GLY A 102 -3.47 3.39 -13.15
C GLY A 102 -2.68 2.09 -13.25
N TYR A 103 -3.36 0.95 -13.19
CA TYR A 103 -2.76 -0.37 -13.35
C TYR A 103 -2.10 -0.54 -14.71
N ASP A 104 -2.81 -0.20 -15.79
CA ASP A 104 -2.31 -0.29 -17.16
C ASP A 104 -1.08 0.61 -17.39
N VAL A 105 -1.14 1.86 -16.94
CA VAL A 105 -0.02 2.81 -17.08
C VAL A 105 1.21 2.32 -16.32
N ALA A 106 1.04 1.83 -15.10
CA ALA A 106 2.13 1.26 -14.32
C ALA A 106 2.72 0.01 -14.98
N MET A 107 1.88 -0.91 -15.44
CA MET A 107 2.34 -2.13 -16.10
C MET A 107 3.08 -1.85 -17.41
N HIS A 108 2.57 -0.92 -18.23
CA HIS A 108 3.28 -0.47 -19.44
C HIS A 108 4.63 0.16 -19.11
N HIS A 109 4.71 0.98 -18.07
CA HIS A 109 5.97 1.61 -17.66
C HIS A 109 6.98 0.62 -17.07
N LEU A 110 6.52 -0.31 -16.22
CA LEU A 110 7.36 -1.30 -15.55
C LEU A 110 7.85 -2.38 -16.54
N MET A 111 6.98 -2.88 -17.41
CA MET A 111 7.37 -3.84 -18.46
C MET A 111 8.17 -3.18 -19.60
N GLY A 112 7.91 -1.90 -19.89
CA GLY A 112 8.65 -1.10 -20.85
C GLY A 112 10.04 -0.64 -20.37
N ARG A 113 10.39 -0.87 -19.09
CA ARG A 113 11.75 -0.79 -18.54
C ARG A 113 12.40 -2.18 -18.53
N PRO A 114 12.95 -2.68 -19.65
CA PRO A 114 13.79 -3.86 -19.61
C PRO A 114 15.08 -3.51 -18.86
N GLY A 115 15.29 -4.15 -17.70
CA GLY A 115 16.58 -4.29 -16.99
C GLY A 115 17.50 -3.07 -16.95
N LEU A 116 17.55 -2.39 -15.80
CA LEU A 116 18.82 -1.84 -15.34
C LEU A 116 19.61 -2.95 -14.65
#